data_AF-A0A1Q8G734-F1
#
_entry.id   AF-A0A1Q8G734-F1
#
_cell.length_a   1.000
_cell.length_b   1.000
_cell.length_c   1.000
_cell.angle_alpha   90.00
_cell.angle_beta   90.00
_cell.angle_gamma   90.00
#
_symmetry.space_group_name_H-M   'P 1'
#
loop_
_entity.id
_entity.type
_entity.pdbx_description
1 polymer ?
#
loop_
_entity_poly.entity_id
_entity_poly.type
_entity_poly.pdbx_seq_one_letter_code
_entity_poly.pdbx_strand_id
1 'polypeptide(L)'
;MKIDVGAKAITGQTRFANKRTLVITGERAEESGNRARLPRAERHRTDRREGKVARLVDHVRPVLDESESEIWDRMRRWGVRPHPAYVAGFGRCSCAYCIFSNPNQLATLREIDARGFHQMAGIEETLSHTMKNGLSLHQVADKGTRYEAATDEAAAVLMSHEFNLPILMDSKDWKLPAGAFGENAGPR
;
A
#
# COMPACT_ATOMS: atom_id res chain seq x y z
N MET A 1 -5.84 12.18 -0.28
CA MET A 1 -5.33 12.08 -1.67
C MET A 1 -5.90 10.89 -2.47
N LYS A 2 -5.97 9.64 -1.98
CA LYS A 2 -6.56 8.51 -2.77
C LYS A 2 -8.10 8.43 -2.75
N ILE A 3 -8.76 8.90 -1.69
CA ILE A 3 -10.23 8.85 -1.54
C ILE A 3 -10.95 9.72 -2.58
N ASP A 4 -10.33 10.82 -3.03
CA ASP A 4 -10.93 11.74 -4.01
C ASP A 4 -11.12 11.11 -5.40
N VAL A 5 -10.27 10.18 -5.80
CA VAL A 5 -10.40 9.51 -7.10
C VAL A 5 -11.63 8.61 -7.11
N GLY A 6 -11.85 7.83 -6.04
CA GLY A 6 -13.04 7.02 -5.88
C GLY A 6 -14.32 7.87 -5.84
N ALA A 7 -14.27 9.00 -5.14
CA ALA A 7 -15.38 9.95 -5.12
C ALA A 7 -15.73 10.47 -6.53
N LYS A 8 -14.72 10.90 -7.30
CA LYS A 8 -14.90 11.35 -8.69
C LYS A 8 -15.48 10.25 -9.58
N ALA A 9 -15.02 9.02 -9.43
CA ALA A 9 -15.55 7.88 -10.19
C ALA A 9 -17.03 7.62 -9.90
N ILE A 10 -17.44 7.68 -8.62
CA ILE A 10 -18.83 7.48 -8.20
C ILE A 10 -19.73 8.62 -8.70
N THR A 11 -19.28 9.87 -8.60
CA THR A 11 -20.08 11.03 -9.00
C THR A 11 -20.12 11.26 -10.51
N GLY A 12 -19.06 10.86 -11.22
CA GLY A 12 -18.86 11.17 -12.64
C GLY A 12 -19.40 10.12 -13.61
N GLN A 13 -19.95 9.01 -13.12
CA GLN A 13 -20.40 7.90 -13.99
C GLN A 13 -21.88 7.60 -13.76
N THR A 14 -22.65 7.53 -14.85
CA THR A 14 -24.10 7.30 -14.83
C THR A 14 -24.47 5.91 -14.29
N ARG A 15 -23.55 4.93 -14.31
CA ARG A 15 -23.78 3.59 -13.75
C ARG A 15 -24.14 3.58 -12.26
N PHE A 16 -23.80 4.64 -11.52
CA PHE A 16 -24.14 4.78 -10.10
C PHE A 16 -25.43 5.57 -9.85
N ALA A 17 -26.04 6.16 -10.90
CA ALA A 17 -27.28 6.91 -10.79
C ALA A 17 -28.47 5.99 -10.48
N ASN A 18 -29.27 6.38 -9.48
CA ASN A 18 -30.42 5.65 -8.95
C ASN A 18 -30.07 4.21 -8.51
N LYS A 19 -28.81 3.98 -8.11
CA LYS A 19 -28.33 2.69 -7.61
C LYS A 19 -27.96 2.77 -6.14
N ARG A 20 -27.95 1.60 -5.50
CA ARG A 20 -27.32 1.35 -4.20
C ARG A 20 -25.89 0.88 -4.43
N THR A 21 -24.94 1.56 -3.82
CA THR A 21 -23.51 1.31 -3.95
C THR A 21 -22.92 1.14 -2.56
N LEU A 22 -22.22 0.04 -2.34
CA LEU A 22 -21.46 -0.18 -1.11
C LEU A 22 -19.97 0.00 -1.43
N VAL A 23 -19.35 0.98 -0.79
CA VAL A 23 -17.89 1.19 -0.84
C VAL A 23 -17.28 0.44 0.34
N ILE A 24 -16.37 -0.49 0.04
CA ILE A 24 -15.65 -1.27 1.05
C ILE A 24 -14.17 -0.90 0.98
N THR A 25 -13.59 -0.57 2.13
CA THR A 25 -12.18 -0.20 2.24
C THR A 25 -11.53 -0.88 3.44
N GLY A 26 -10.22 -1.12 3.37
CA GLY A 26 -9.48 -1.88 4.37
C GLY A 26 -8.74 -1.04 5.40
N GLU A 27 -9.19 0.18 5.75
CA GLU A 27 -8.55 0.93 6.83
C GLU A 27 -8.75 0.26 8.19
N ARG A 28 -7.72 0.35 9.03
CA ARG A 28 -7.67 -0.13 10.41
C ARG A 28 -7.44 1.06 11.36
N ALA A 29 -8.03 0.99 12.54
CA ALA A 29 -7.90 1.98 13.60
C ALA A 29 -6.45 2.12 14.06
N GLU A 30 -5.71 1.02 14.11
CA GLU A 30 -4.31 0.95 14.53
C GLU A 30 -3.35 1.72 13.60
N GLU A 31 -3.74 1.99 12.34
CA GLU A 31 -2.85 2.64 11.37
C GLU A 31 -2.61 4.14 11.69
N SER A 32 -3.50 4.82 12.42
CA SER A 32 -3.26 6.18 12.94
C SER A 32 -4.35 6.65 13.91
N GLY A 33 -4.04 7.63 14.76
CA GLY A 33 -5.04 8.25 15.66
C GLY A 33 -6.25 8.86 14.95
N ASN A 34 -6.08 9.33 13.71
CA ASN A 34 -7.20 9.81 12.89
C ASN A 34 -8.10 8.64 12.44
N ARG A 35 -7.52 7.50 12.06
CA ARG A 35 -8.27 6.30 11.65
C ARG A 35 -8.99 5.64 12.82
N ALA A 36 -8.45 5.73 14.04
CA ALA A 36 -9.10 5.23 15.25
C ALA A 36 -10.46 5.88 15.55
N ARG A 37 -10.72 7.07 14.99
CA ARG A 37 -11.99 7.80 15.16
C ARG A 37 -13.00 7.56 14.03
N LEU A 38 -12.63 6.80 12.99
CA LEU A 38 -13.53 6.54 11.88
C LEU A 38 -14.69 5.65 12.32
N PRO A 39 -15.90 5.85 11.78
CA PRO A 39 -16.99 4.91 11.99
C PRO A 39 -16.77 3.64 11.16
N ARG A 40 -17.23 2.49 11.66
CA ARG A 40 -17.23 1.24 10.88
C ARG A 40 -18.12 1.34 9.63
N ALA A 41 -19.25 2.02 9.76
CA ALA A 41 -20.21 2.24 8.69
C ALA A 41 -20.71 3.70 8.71
N GLU A 42 -20.76 4.34 7.54
CA GLU A 42 -21.27 5.69 7.39
C GLU A 42 -21.87 5.92 6.00
N ARG A 43 -22.59 7.03 5.83
CA ARG A 43 -22.92 7.50 4.48
C ARG A 43 -21.63 7.94 3.81
N HIS A 44 -21.36 7.44 2.62
CA HIS A 44 -20.21 7.88 1.86
C HIS A 44 -20.39 9.36 1.49
N ARG A 45 -19.30 10.13 1.44
CA ARG A 45 -19.28 11.56 1.07
C ARG A 45 -19.92 11.91 -0.29
N THR A 46 -20.16 10.92 -1.15
CA THR A 46 -20.80 11.10 -2.47
C THR A 46 -22.27 10.70 -2.50
N ASP A 47 -22.80 10.26 -1.35
CA ASP A 47 -24.22 9.97 -1.19
C ASP A 47 -25.05 11.21 -1.53
N ARG A 48 -26.06 10.99 -2.35
CA ARG A 48 -27.03 12.01 -2.75
C ARG A 48 -28.39 11.34 -2.89
N ARG A 49 -28.76 10.52 -1.90
CA ARG A 49 -30.00 9.73 -1.95
C ARG A 49 -31.27 10.57 -2.02
N GLU A 50 -31.21 11.79 -1.47
CA GLU A 50 -32.29 12.78 -1.49
C GLU A 50 -32.30 13.67 -2.76
N GLY A 51 -31.42 13.42 -3.73
CA GLY A 51 -31.30 14.23 -4.94
C GLY A 51 -32.22 13.79 -6.08
N LYS A 52 -32.48 14.70 -7.04
CA LYS A 52 -33.27 14.42 -8.27
C LYS A 52 -32.78 13.18 -9.05
N VAL A 53 -31.47 13.01 -9.10
CA VAL A 53 -30.83 11.76 -9.54
C VAL A 53 -30.19 11.18 -8.29
N ALA A 54 -30.89 10.23 -7.67
CA ALA A 54 -30.51 9.67 -6.40
C ALA A 54 -29.22 8.88 -6.54
N ARG A 55 -28.36 8.91 -5.52
CA ARG A 55 -27.20 8.00 -5.41
C ARG A 55 -27.10 7.57 -3.97
N LEU A 56 -27.39 6.30 -3.72
CA LEU A 56 -27.33 5.72 -2.38
C LEU A 56 -25.96 5.09 -2.25
N VAL A 57 -25.09 5.70 -1.46
CA VAL A 57 -23.71 5.25 -1.30
C VAL A 57 -23.39 5.13 0.18
N ASP A 58 -23.22 3.89 0.63
CA ASP A 58 -22.79 3.56 1.99
C ASP A 58 -21.32 3.14 1.97
N HIS A 59 -20.60 3.42 3.06
CA HIS A 59 -19.17 3.13 3.20
C HIS A 59 -18.95 2.25 4.43
N VAL A 60 -18.32 1.08 4.23
CA VAL A 60 -18.00 0.12 5.29
C VAL A 60 -16.52 -0.20 5.35
N ARG A 61 -16.00 -0.28 6.58
CA ARG A 61 -14.61 -0.65 6.93
C ARG A 61 -14.62 -1.94 7.75
N PRO A 62 -14.64 -3.12 7.10
CA PRO A 62 -14.93 -4.38 7.78
C PRO A 62 -13.87 -4.78 8.80
N VAL A 63 -12.62 -4.34 8.59
CA VAL A 63 -11.45 -4.69 9.40
C VAL A 63 -10.98 -3.54 10.31
N LEU A 64 -11.85 -2.56 10.56
CA LEU A 64 -11.46 -1.31 11.25
C LEU A 64 -10.88 -1.57 12.63
N ASP A 65 -11.39 -2.55 13.34
CA ASP A 65 -11.03 -2.94 14.70
C ASP A 65 -9.99 -4.06 14.77
N GLU A 66 -9.51 -4.55 13.62
CA GLU A 66 -8.50 -5.61 13.57
C GLU A 66 -7.08 -5.03 13.68
N SER A 67 -6.29 -5.60 14.59
CA SER A 67 -4.86 -5.39 14.71
C SER A 67 -4.10 -5.97 13.52
N GLU A 68 -2.84 -5.56 13.32
CA GLU A 68 -1.98 -6.10 12.27
C GLU A 68 -1.80 -7.62 12.43
N SER A 69 -1.67 -8.10 13.66
CA SER A 69 -1.60 -9.53 13.99
C SER A 69 -2.82 -10.28 13.48
N GLU A 70 -4.03 -9.78 13.76
CA GLU A 70 -5.27 -10.44 13.34
C GLU A 70 -5.42 -10.48 11.81
N ILE A 71 -4.93 -9.45 11.11
CA ILE A 71 -4.87 -9.46 9.64
C ILE A 71 -3.94 -10.56 9.13
N TRP A 72 -2.74 -10.67 9.68
CA TRP A 72 -1.80 -11.73 9.30
C TRP A 72 -2.37 -13.13 9.59
N ASP A 73 -3.00 -13.31 10.75
CA ASP A 73 -3.66 -14.57 11.12
C ASP A 73 -4.84 -14.88 10.20
N ARG A 74 -5.61 -13.88 9.78
CA ARG A 74 -6.70 -14.03 8.82
C ARG A 74 -6.16 -14.44 7.45
N MET A 75 -5.10 -13.78 6.98
CA MET A 75 -4.43 -14.15 5.72
C MET A 75 -3.94 -15.58 5.78
N ARG A 76 -3.29 -16.00 6.88
CA ARG A 76 -2.86 -17.38 7.10
C ARG A 76 -4.03 -18.36 7.08
N ARG A 77 -5.09 -18.08 7.83
CA ARG A 77 -6.28 -18.94 7.95
C ARG A 77 -6.94 -19.21 6.60
N TRP A 78 -6.99 -18.19 5.75
CA TRP A 78 -7.60 -18.29 4.41
C TRP A 78 -6.60 -18.59 3.30
N GLY A 79 -5.32 -18.80 3.64
CA GLY A 79 -4.26 -19.08 2.66
C GLY A 79 -4.00 -17.93 1.69
N VAL A 80 -4.29 -16.68 2.06
CA VAL A 80 -4.04 -15.52 1.19
C VAL A 80 -2.54 -15.27 1.12
N ARG A 81 -1.96 -15.39 -0.08
CA ARG A 81 -0.54 -15.15 -0.31
C ARG A 81 -0.18 -13.70 0.01
N PRO A 82 0.85 -13.44 0.83
CA PRO A 82 1.35 -12.09 1.05
C PRO A 82 1.84 -11.43 -0.23
N HIS A 83 1.66 -10.12 -0.34
CA HIS A 83 2.22 -9.36 -1.46
C HIS A 83 3.75 -9.53 -1.51
N PRO A 84 4.38 -9.65 -2.70
CA PRO A 84 5.83 -9.84 -2.84
C PRO A 84 6.69 -8.82 -2.08
N ALA A 85 6.21 -7.58 -1.96
CA ALA A 85 6.88 -6.54 -1.16
C ALA A 85 7.10 -6.97 0.30
N TYR A 86 6.10 -7.57 0.95
CA TYR A 86 6.26 -8.07 2.32
C TYR A 86 7.20 -9.28 2.36
N VAL A 87 7.17 -10.14 1.33
CA VAL A 87 8.10 -11.29 1.24
C VAL A 87 9.55 -10.79 1.16
N ALA A 88 9.81 -9.74 0.38
CA ALA A 88 11.12 -9.10 0.25
C ALA A 88 11.51 -8.21 1.45
N GLY A 89 10.75 -8.21 2.55
CA GLY A 89 11.10 -7.49 3.78
C GLY A 89 10.54 -6.06 3.90
N PHE A 90 9.82 -5.55 2.90
CA PHE A 90 9.23 -4.21 3.01
C PHE A 90 8.05 -4.21 3.99
N GLY A 91 8.11 -3.33 4.99
CA GLY A 91 7.05 -3.14 5.99
C GLY A 91 5.73 -2.56 5.45
N ARG A 92 5.73 -2.06 4.21
CA ARG A 92 4.55 -1.46 3.59
C ARG A 92 4.57 -1.62 2.08
N CYS A 93 3.41 -1.88 1.49
CA CYS A 93 3.23 -1.88 0.04
C CYS A 93 2.80 -0.49 -0.44
N SER A 94 3.76 0.42 -0.65
CA SER A 94 3.53 1.75 -1.23
C SER A 94 4.07 1.86 -2.66
N CYS A 95 4.19 3.07 -3.21
CA CYS A 95 5.00 3.29 -4.41
C CYS A 95 6.44 2.79 -4.15
N ALA A 96 7.10 2.21 -5.15
CA ALA A 96 8.48 1.71 -5.01
C ALA A 96 9.41 2.80 -4.46
N TYR A 97 9.55 3.92 -5.19
CA TYR A 97 10.32 5.08 -4.75
C TYR A 97 9.45 6.10 -4.00
N CYS A 98 8.85 5.67 -2.89
CA CYS A 98 7.99 6.56 -2.11
C CYS A 98 8.78 7.74 -1.53
N ILE A 99 8.18 8.93 -1.49
CA ILE A 99 8.75 10.10 -0.80
C ILE A 99 8.99 9.85 0.69
N PHE A 100 8.33 8.85 1.28
CA PHE A 100 8.51 8.45 2.68
C PHE A 100 9.51 7.30 2.86
N SER A 101 10.11 6.77 1.78
CA SER A 101 10.99 5.61 1.86
C SER A 101 12.16 5.84 2.81
N ASN A 102 12.49 4.87 3.64
CA ASN A 102 13.64 4.98 4.54
C ASN A 102 14.96 4.56 3.83
N PRO A 103 16.13 4.72 4.48
CA PRO A 103 17.42 4.29 3.92
C PRO A 103 17.46 2.83 3.47
N ASN A 104 16.96 1.88 4.28
CA ASN A 104 16.98 0.44 3.98
C ASN A 104 16.14 0.11 2.75
N GLN A 105 14.99 0.75 2.59
CA GLN A 105 14.12 0.60 1.41
C GLN A 105 14.81 1.09 0.14
N LEU A 106 15.49 2.24 0.21
CA LEU A 106 16.23 2.80 -0.93
C LEU A 106 17.49 2.00 -1.25
N ALA A 107 18.22 1.50 -0.25
CA ALA A 107 19.35 0.60 -0.44
C ALA A 107 18.90 -0.71 -1.12
N THR A 108 17.80 -1.30 -0.65
CA THR A 108 17.21 -2.50 -1.25
C THR A 108 16.83 -2.26 -2.72
N LEU A 109 16.10 -1.17 -3.01
CA LEU A 109 15.69 -0.82 -4.38
C LEU A 109 16.87 -0.52 -5.30
N ARG A 110 17.94 0.10 -4.79
CA ARG A 110 19.16 0.33 -5.56
C ARG A 110 19.78 -0.98 -6.07
N GLU A 111 19.69 -2.05 -5.30
CA GLU A 111 20.23 -3.36 -5.67
C GLU A 111 19.27 -4.13 -6.57
N ILE A 112 17.97 -4.21 -6.23
CA ILE A 112 17.00 -5.05 -6.97
C ILE A 112 16.41 -4.37 -8.21
N ASP A 113 16.50 -3.04 -8.29
CA ASP A 113 15.99 -2.20 -9.39
C ASP A 113 16.98 -1.05 -9.68
N ALA A 114 18.23 -1.39 -9.99
CA ALA A 114 19.28 -0.41 -10.27
C ALA A 114 18.87 0.61 -11.34
N ARG A 115 18.18 0.16 -12.40
CA ARG A 115 17.69 1.03 -13.47
C ARG A 115 16.68 2.05 -12.94
N GLY A 116 15.65 1.61 -12.23
CA GLY A 116 14.64 2.51 -11.67
C GLY A 116 15.24 3.47 -10.65
N PHE A 117 16.19 3.01 -9.84
CA PHE A 117 16.87 3.84 -8.85
C PHE A 117 17.63 4.98 -9.52
N HIS A 118 18.42 4.69 -10.56
CA HIS A 118 19.15 5.72 -11.30
C HIS A 118 18.23 6.67 -12.07
N GLN A 119 17.09 6.19 -12.58
CA GLN A 119 16.08 7.06 -13.18
C GLN A 119 15.53 8.07 -12.17
N MET A 120 15.21 7.61 -10.96
CA MET A 120 14.72 8.48 -9.90
C MET A 120 15.78 9.46 -9.39
N ALA A 121 17.04 9.03 -9.27
CA ALA A 121 18.15 9.89 -8.92
C ALA A 121 18.40 10.98 -9.98
N GLY A 122 18.33 10.65 -11.27
CA GLY A 122 18.48 11.63 -12.35
C GLY A 122 17.36 12.69 -12.40
N ILE A 123 16.17 12.39 -11.85
CA ILE A 123 15.12 13.39 -11.66
C ILE A 123 15.55 14.46 -10.66
N GLU A 124 16.29 14.11 -9.59
CA GLU A 124 16.79 15.10 -8.62
C GLU A 124 17.74 16.11 -9.27
N GLU A 125 18.62 15.63 -10.16
CA GLU A 125 19.52 16.47 -10.95
C GLU A 125 18.74 17.41 -11.89
N THR A 126 17.79 16.84 -12.64
CA THR A 126 16.95 17.59 -13.59
C THR A 126 16.15 18.69 -12.89
N LEU A 127 15.63 18.42 -11.70
CA LEU A 127 14.84 19.38 -10.93
C LEU A 127 15.71 20.30 -10.07
N SER A 128 17.03 20.05 -9.97
CA SER A 128 17.91 20.70 -9.00
C SER A 128 17.33 20.67 -7.58
N HIS A 129 16.67 19.56 -7.22
CA HIS A 129 15.94 19.41 -5.98
C HIS A 129 15.98 17.96 -5.50
N THR A 130 16.22 17.78 -4.21
CA THR A 130 16.29 16.45 -3.59
C THR A 130 14.92 16.01 -3.07
N MET A 131 14.58 14.73 -3.24
CA MET A 131 13.34 14.18 -2.69
C MET A 131 13.40 14.12 -1.16
N LYS A 132 14.60 13.95 -0.59
CA LYS A 132 14.84 13.87 0.85
C LYS A 132 15.53 15.14 1.31
N ASN A 133 15.11 15.66 2.46
CA ASN A 133 15.51 16.97 3.02
C ASN A 133 17.03 17.23 2.96
N GLY A 134 17.52 17.80 1.86
CA GLY A 134 18.92 18.12 1.63
C GLY A 134 19.83 16.92 1.32
N LEU A 135 19.30 15.72 1.06
CA LEU A 135 20.08 14.52 0.78
C LEU A 135 19.63 13.89 -0.54
N SER A 136 20.58 13.57 -1.42
CA SER A 136 20.27 12.83 -2.65
C SER A 136 19.86 11.39 -2.35
N LEU A 137 19.20 10.74 -3.30
CA LEU A 137 18.82 9.33 -3.16
C LEU A 137 20.04 8.43 -2.94
N HIS A 138 21.15 8.72 -3.59
CA HIS A 138 22.42 8.02 -3.36
C HIS A 138 22.86 8.14 -1.89
N GLN A 139 22.92 9.37 -1.36
CA GLN A 139 23.33 9.61 0.03
C GLN A 139 22.39 8.98 1.06
N VAL A 140 21.11 8.84 0.74
CA VAL A 140 20.13 8.20 1.63
C VAL A 140 20.27 6.69 1.56
N ALA A 141 20.44 6.12 0.37
CA ALA A 141 20.67 4.68 0.18
C ALA A 141 22.00 4.22 0.81
N ASP A 142 23.05 5.04 0.78
CA ASP A 142 24.34 4.74 1.41
C ASP A 142 24.25 4.59 2.94
N LYS A 143 23.19 5.14 3.56
CA LYS A 143 22.91 5.00 5.00
C LYS A 143 22.08 3.76 5.33
N GLY A 144 21.62 3.03 4.32
CA GLY A 144 20.75 1.88 4.46
C GLY A 144 21.48 0.56 4.25
N THR A 145 20.82 -0.52 4.63
CA THR A 145 21.22 -1.89 4.33
C THR A 145 20.08 -2.58 3.60
N ARG A 146 20.41 -3.39 2.58
CA ARG A 146 19.43 -4.22 1.89
C ARG A 146 18.74 -5.16 2.88
N TYR A 147 17.44 -5.35 2.71
CA TYR A 147 16.72 -6.38 3.45
C TYR A 147 17.22 -7.77 3.04
N GLU A 148 17.64 -8.58 4.01
CA GLU A 148 18.12 -9.95 3.78
C GLU A 148 17.07 -10.82 3.04
N ALA A 149 15.79 -10.58 3.33
CA ALA A 149 14.67 -11.28 2.71
C ALA A 149 14.43 -10.92 1.24
N ALA A 150 15.04 -9.85 0.73
CA ALA A 150 14.95 -9.46 -0.67
C ALA A 150 15.89 -10.29 -1.55
N THR A 151 15.88 -11.63 -1.43
CA THR A 151 16.70 -12.56 -2.23
C THR A 151 16.46 -12.39 -3.73
N ASP A 152 17.34 -12.94 -4.57
CA ASP A 152 17.20 -12.81 -6.03
C ASP A 152 15.86 -13.38 -6.53
N GLU A 153 15.36 -14.45 -5.91
CA GLU A 153 14.05 -15.02 -6.21
C GLU A 153 12.91 -14.10 -5.77
N ALA A 154 12.99 -13.55 -4.55
CA ALA A 154 11.97 -12.62 -4.04
C ALA A 154 11.94 -11.33 -4.87
N ALA A 155 13.12 -10.82 -5.26
CA ALA A 155 13.29 -9.67 -6.12
C ALA A 155 12.73 -9.93 -7.53
N ALA A 156 13.00 -11.09 -8.13
CA ALA A 156 12.47 -11.46 -9.43
C ALA A 156 10.93 -11.46 -9.45
N VAL A 157 10.29 -11.97 -8.40
CA VAL A 157 8.82 -11.94 -8.27
C VAL A 157 8.31 -10.52 -8.03
N LEU A 158 8.97 -9.75 -7.16
CA LEU A 158 8.57 -8.37 -6.84
C LEU A 158 8.68 -7.43 -8.04
N MET A 159 9.71 -7.58 -8.86
CA MET A 159 10.00 -6.72 -10.01
C MET A 159 9.32 -7.19 -11.30
N SER A 160 8.66 -8.35 -11.29
CA SER A 160 7.96 -8.86 -12.46
C SER A 160 6.76 -7.97 -12.85
N HIS A 161 6.61 -7.74 -14.15
CA HIS A 161 5.41 -7.10 -14.71
C HIS A 161 4.22 -8.07 -14.81
N GLU A 162 4.47 -9.38 -14.67
CA GLU A 162 3.45 -10.42 -14.68
C GLU A 162 3.48 -11.22 -13.37
N PHE A 163 2.33 -11.32 -12.70
CA PHE A 163 2.21 -12.08 -11.47
C PHE A 163 1.56 -13.44 -11.73
N ASN A 164 2.39 -14.48 -11.80
CA ASN A 164 1.98 -15.84 -12.20
C ASN A 164 1.82 -16.82 -11.01
N LEU A 165 1.93 -16.32 -9.78
CA LEU A 165 1.73 -17.14 -8.57
C LEU A 165 0.24 -17.17 -8.18
N PRO A 166 -0.24 -18.27 -7.57
CA PRO A 166 -1.63 -18.34 -7.14
C PRO A 166 -1.87 -17.37 -5.98
N ILE A 167 -3.02 -16.67 -6.02
CA ILE A 167 -3.46 -15.74 -4.97
C ILE A 167 -3.66 -16.48 -3.63
N LEU A 168 -4.16 -17.70 -3.71
CA LEU A 168 -4.33 -18.60 -2.57
C LEU A 168 -3.20 -19.64 -2.56
N MET A 169 -2.79 -20.04 -1.37
CA MET A 169 -1.84 -21.12 -1.11
C MET A 169 -2.35 -21.99 0.03
N ASP A 170 -1.79 -23.19 0.20
CA ASP A 170 -2.14 -23.99 1.37
C ASP A 170 -1.76 -23.22 2.65
N SER A 171 -2.73 -23.10 3.56
CA SER A 171 -2.54 -22.51 4.89
C SER A 171 -1.39 -23.15 5.68
N LYS A 172 -1.04 -24.42 5.38
CA LYS A 172 0.09 -25.15 6.00
C LYS A 172 1.44 -24.65 5.50
N ASP A 173 1.51 -24.20 4.25
CA ASP A 173 2.71 -23.65 3.63
C ASP A 173 2.85 -22.14 3.90
N TRP A 174 1.81 -21.53 4.44
CA TRP A 174 1.78 -20.10 4.72
C TRP A 174 2.74 -19.75 5.86
N LYS A 175 3.61 -18.77 5.59
CA LYS A 175 4.57 -18.23 6.55
C LYS A 175 4.38 -16.73 6.67
N LEU A 176 4.58 -16.22 7.89
CA LEU A 176 4.59 -14.79 8.15
C LEU A 176 5.74 -14.17 7.32
N PRO A 177 5.47 -13.20 6.44
CA PRO A 177 6.50 -12.63 5.58
C PRO A 177 7.47 -11.77 6.38
N ALA A 178 8.72 -11.62 5.92
CA ALA A 178 9.76 -10.87 6.62
C ALA A 178 9.41 -9.38 6.85
N GLY A 179 8.56 -8.81 6.00
CA GLY A 179 8.07 -7.43 6.13
C GLY A 179 6.88 -7.28 7.09
N ALA A 180 6.33 -8.37 7.66
CA ALA A 180 5.31 -8.25 8.70
C ALA A 180 5.89 -7.53 9.92
N PHE A 181 5.14 -6.58 10.49
CA PHE A 181 5.61 -5.71 11.58
C PHE A 181 6.90 -4.94 11.24
N GLY A 182 7.20 -4.77 9.95
CA GLY A 182 8.38 -4.07 9.47
C GLY A 182 8.29 -2.55 9.63
N GLU A 183 9.32 -1.85 9.16
CA GLU A 183 9.45 -0.40 9.34
C GLU A 183 8.27 0.38 8.71
N ASN A 184 7.51 1.08 9.55
CA ASN A 184 6.40 1.92 9.10
C ASN A 184 6.88 3.33 8.73
N ALA A 185 7.59 3.44 7.59
CA ALA A 185 8.07 4.70 7.04
C ALA A 185 6.95 5.42 6.24
N GLY A 186 5.85 5.78 6.91
CA GLY A 186 4.67 6.43 6.32
C GLY A 186 4.49 7.90 6.74
N PRO A 187 3.55 8.63 6.12
CA PRO A 187 3.14 9.93 6.64
C PRO A 187 2.61 9.76 8.06
N ARG A 188 3.14 10.57 8.99
CA ARG A 188 2.65 10.67 10.37
C ARG A 188 1.60 11.76 10.49
#